data_AF-A0A9W9R1B3-F1
#
_entry.id   AF-A0A9W9R1B3-F1
#
_cell.length_a   1.000
_cell.length_b   1.000
_cell.length_c   1.000
_cell.angle_alpha   90.00
_cell.angle_beta   90.00
_cell.angle_gamma   90.00
#
_symmetry.space_group_name_H-M   'P 1'
#
loop_
_entity.id
_entity.type
_entity.pdbx_description
1 polymer ?
#
loop_
_entity_poly.entity_id
_entity_poly.type
_entity_poly.pdbx_seq_one_letter_code
_entity_poly.pdbx_strand_id
1 'polypeptide(L)'
;MPWACDTATSMEQVAAEPVAGCNYDINATDHRGNTPLALAARHGNLPLAKQILGYHGLEVDLKNIHGRTPLARAAAWGHAAIQGGCEFQDHYGNTPLALAAEEGYEPVVNALLKREEVQADSRNAFNATPLALAAERGHQRVVVCLLQRHDVEADSIDKEGCTPLSRAAAMGFENIVRILLGQSGVEINSKDKDGYTPPAWAARRGQSAVVQVLVE
;
A
#
# COMPACT_ATOMS: atom_id res chain seq x y z
N MET A 1 -28.87 5.71 50.42
CA MET A 1 -30.13 5.04 50.00
C MET A 1 -30.74 5.85 48.87
N PRO A 2 -31.34 5.21 47.87
CA PRO A 2 -30.76 5.11 46.53
C PRO A 2 -31.49 5.99 45.51
N TRP A 3 -30.78 6.52 44.51
CA TRP A 3 -31.42 6.96 43.27
C TRP A 3 -31.17 5.87 42.22
N ALA A 4 -32.27 5.42 41.65
CA ALA A 4 -32.40 4.17 40.92
C ALA A 4 -31.76 4.24 39.55
N CYS A 5 -31.26 3.09 39.11
CA CYS A 5 -31.07 2.77 37.70
C CYS A 5 -32.41 2.86 36.98
N ASP A 6 -32.48 3.66 35.91
CA ASP A 6 -33.38 3.38 34.80
C ASP A 6 -32.55 3.19 33.54
N THR A 7 -32.49 1.92 33.13
CA THR A 7 -31.99 1.42 31.86
C THR A 7 -33.08 1.58 30.81
N ALA A 8 -32.84 2.36 29.75
CA ALA A 8 -33.45 2.14 28.44
C ALA A 8 -32.76 3.00 27.37
N THR A 9 -31.79 2.39 26.70
CA THR A 9 -31.59 2.41 25.25
C THR A 9 -32.32 3.48 24.45
N SER A 10 -31.57 4.46 23.96
CA SER A 10 -31.69 4.90 22.57
C SER A 10 -30.29 5.24 22.07
N MET A 11 -29.75 4.31 21.28
CA MET A 11 -28.59 4.51 20.43
C MET A 11 -28.99 5.49 19.33
N GLU A 12 -28.77 6.78 19.51
CA GLU A 12 -28.61 7.77 18.44
C GLU A 12 -28.35 9.13 19.08
N GLN A 13 -27.38 9.88 18.53
CA GLN A 13 -27.00 11.24 18.93
C GLN A 13 -26.21 11.37 20.24
N VAL A 14 -24.92 11.01 20.18
CA VAL A 14 -23.91 11.82 20.88
C VAL A 14 -23.25 12.69 19.81
N ALA A 15 -23.96 13.75 19.40
CA ALA A 15 -23.31 14.89 18.76
C ALA A 15 -22.38 15.48 19.83
N ALA A 16 -21.07 15.27 19.68
CA ALA A 16 -20.09 15.90 20.54
C ALA A 16 -20.18 17.42 20.28
N GLU A 17 -20.81 18.14 21.20
CA GLU A 17 -20.75 19.60 21.21
C GLU A 17 -19.28 20.04 21.25
N PRO A 18 -18.89 21.07 20.49
CA PRO A 18 -17.53 21.57 20.51
C PRO A 18 -17.23 22.09 21.91
N VAL A 19 -16.20 21.55 22.56
CA VAL A 19 -15.74 22.04 23.87
C VAL A 19 -15.22 23.46 23.68
N ALA A 20 -16.10 24.43 23.93
CA ALA A 20 -15.80 25.85 23.85
C ALA A 20 -14.71 26.21 24.87
N GLY A 21 -13.56 26.70 24.39
CA GLY A 21 -12.53 27.29 25.24
C GLY A 21 -11.08 26.87 24.95
N CYS A 22 -10.85 25.84 24.16
CA CYS A 22 -9.50 25.45 23.75
C CYS A 22 -9.22 25.94 22.33
N ASN A 23 -8.22 26.80 22.15
CA ASN A 23 -7.65 27.10 20.84
C ASN A 23 -6.92 25.83 20.34
N TYR A 24 -7.69 24.87 19.84
CA TYR A 24 -7.20 23.57 19.41
C TYR A 24 -6.87 23.64 17.92
N ASP A 25 -5.59 23.49 17.60
CA ASP A 25 -5.13 23.34 16.22
C ASP A 25 -5.31 21.88 15.77
N ILE A 26 -6.34 21.62 14.96
CA ILE A 26 -6.64 20.30 14.38
C ILE A 26 -5.51 19.79 13.47
N ASN A 27 -4.63 20.68 13.01
CA ASN A 27 -3.49 20.35 12.15
C ASN A 27 -2.18 20.20 12.92
N ALA A 28 -2.20 20.30 14.26
CA ALA A 28 -1.01 20.20 15.10
C ALA A 28 -0.24 18.88 14.87
N THR A 29 1.07 18.99 14.69
CA THR A 29 1.92 17.84 14.37
C THR A 29 2.77 17.37 15.55
N ASP A 30 3.02 16.06 15.64
CA ASP A 30 4.04 15.51 16.55
C ASP A 30 5.49 15.84 16.09
N HIS A 31 6.49 15.39 16.85
CA HIS A 31 7.92 15.55 16.51
C HIS A 31 8.33 14.91 15.17
N ARG A 32 7.47 14.08 14.57
CA ARG A 32 7.67 13.48 13.24
C ARG A 32 6.81 14.15 12.18
N GLY A 33 6.11 15.25 12.48
CA GLY A 33 5.23 15.92 11.54
C GLY A 33 3.88 15.21 11.33
N ASN A 34 3.47 14.27 12.19
CA ASN A 34 2.19 13.58 12.02
C ASN A 34 1.03 14.40 12.61
N THR A 35 0.02 14.67 11.80
CA THR A 35 -1.24 15.30 12.25
C THR A 35 -2.13 14.33 13.03
N PRO A 36 -3.15 14.82 13.76
CA PRO A 36 -4.10 13.97 14.48
C PRO A 36 -4.87 13.05 13.52
N LEU A 37 -5.20 13.54 12.32
CA LEU A 37 -5.77 12.72 11.25
C LEU A 37 -4.79 11.61 10.82
N ALA A 38 -3.50 11.90 10.69
CA ALA A 38 -2.48 10.89 10.34
C ALA A 38 -2.28 9.82 11.42
N LEU A 39 -2.52 10.16 12.69
CA LEU A 39 -2.49 9.22 13.79
C LEU A 39 -3.75 8.35 13.80
N ALA A 40 -4.94 8.95 13.64
CA ALA A 40 -6.19 8.21 13.52
C ALA A 40 -6.18 7.25 12.31
N ALA A 41 -5.65 7.72 11.19
CA ALA A 41 -5.44 6.94 9.97
C ALA A 41 -4.48 5.76 10.16
N ARG A 42 -3.35 5.96 10.86
CA ARG A 42 -2.37 4.90 11.15
C ARG A 42 -2.93 3.79 12.04
N HIS A 43 -3.82 4.12 12.95
CA HIS A 43 -4.40 3.17 13.90
C HIS A 43 -5.76 2.63 13.45
N GLY A 44 -6.23 3.00 12.26
CA GLY A 44 -7.48 2.49 11.69
C GLY A 44 -8.72 2.91 12.44
N ASN A 45 -8.63 3.98 13.20
CA ASN A 45 -9.73 4.48 13.99
C ASN A 45 -10.69 5.25 13.09
N LEU A 46 -11.51 4.51 12.32
CA LEU A 46 -12.48 5.05 11.37
C LEU A 46 -13.48 6.01 12.02
N PRO A 47 -14.04 5.72 13.22
CA PRO A 47 -14.93 6.66 13.91
C PRO A 47 -14.24 7.99 14.20
N LEU A 48 -13.01 7.95 14.72
CA LEU A 48 -12.24 9.16 15.03
C LEU A 48 -11.82 9.92 13.76
N ALA A 49 -11.40 9.20 12.71
CA ALA A 49 -11.04 9.81 11.44
C ALA A 49 -12.23 10.52 10.77
N LYS A 50 -13.42 9.91 10.81
CA LYS A 50 -14.67 10.55 10.33
C LYS A 50 -15.03 11.79 11.14
N GLN A 51 -14.85 11.73 12.45
CA GLN A 51 -15.10 12.88 13.31
C GLN A 51 -14.12 14.03 13.01
N ILE A 52 -12.83 13.72 12.80
CA ILE A 52 -11.79 14.69 12.44
C ILE A 52 -12.09 15.35 11.09
N LEU A 53 -12.54 14.59 10.09
CA LEU A 53 -12.94 15.10 8.77
C LEU A 53 -14.09 16.11 8.81
N GLY A 54 -14.88 16.13 9.89
CA GLY A 54 -15.99 17.07 10.08
C GLY A 54 -15.58 18.45 10.63
N TYR A 55 -14.31 18.66 11.01
CA TYR A 55 -13.86 19.94 11.56
C TYR A 55 -13.49 20.94 10.46
N HIS A 56 -13.94 22.19 10.62
CA HIS A 56 -13.55 23.30 9.75
C HIS A 56 -12.06 23.63 9.90
N GLY A 57 -11.35 23.83 8.77
CA GLY A 57 -9.93 24.18 8.74
C GLY A 57 -8.95 23.00 8.77
N LEU A 58 -9.45 21.76 8.66
CA LEU A 58 -8.61 20.57 8.54
C LEU A 58 -7.86 20.53 7.20
N GLU A 59 -6.54 20.36 7.26
CA GLU A 59 -5.70 20.10 6.10
C GLU A 59 -5.41 18.60 5.98
N VAL A 60 -6.08 17.93 5.05
CA VAL A 60 -6.04 16.47 4.87
C VAL A 60 -4.75 15.96 4.23
N ASP A 61 -3.99 16.84 3.55
CA ASP A 61 -2.82 16.49 2.74
C ASP A 61 -1.48 16.92 3.37
N LEU A 62 -1.48 17.24 4.67
CA LEU A 62 -0.26 17.59 5.39
C LEU A 62 0.75 16.44 5.40
N LYS A 63 1.98 16.72 4.97
CA LYS A 63 3.07 15.74 4.91
C LYS A 63 3.89 15.77 6.19
N ASN A 64 4.22 14.59 6.70
CA ASN A 64 5.12 14.45 7.84
C ASN A 64 6.62 14.55 7.42
N ILE A 65 7.57 14.36 8.33
CA ILE A 65 9.02 14.43 8.00
C ILE A 65 9.47 13.38 6.97
N HIS A 66 8.70 12.32 6.80
CA HIS A 66 8.91 11.29 5.79
C HIS A 66 8.14 11.58 4.50
N GLY A 67 7.57 12.78 4.35
CA GLY A 67 6.77 13.13 3.20
C GLY A 67 5.52 12.26 3.07
N ARG A 68 4.90 11.78 4.16
CA ARG A 68 3.70 10.92 4.13
C ARG A 68 2.46 11.68 4.58
N THR A 69 1.36 11.60 3.84
CA THR A 69 0.03 12.12 4.24
C THR A 69 -0.67 11.20 5.24
N PRO A 70 -1.71 11.70 5.94
CA PRO A 70 -2.64 10.88 6.70
C PRO A 70 -3.17 9.67 5.91
N LEU A 71 -3.59 9.88 4.66
CA LEU A 71 -4.09 8.80 3.82
C LEU A 71 -2.99 7.80 3.43
N ALA A 72 -1.78 8.27 3.07
CA ALA A 72 -0.66 7.38 2.78
C ALA A 72 -0.34 6.47 3.98
N ARG A 73 -0.54 6.95 5.21
CA ARG A 73 -0.43 6.14 6.43
C ARG A 73 -1.62 5.22 6.67
N ALA A 74 -2.83 5.63 6.29
CA ALA A 74 -3.96 4.71 6.29
C ALA A 74 -3.67 3.53 5.36
N ALA A 75 -3.19 3.82 4.15
CA ALA A 75 -2.83 2.80 3.16
C ALA A 75 -1.65 1.93 3.61
N ALA A 76 -0.58 2.55 4.13
CA ALA A 76 0.61 1.86 4.65
C ALA A 76 0.39 1.10 5.96
N TRP A 77 -0.83 1.09 6.52
CA TRP A 77 -1.17 0.32 7.73
C TRP A 77 -2.49 -0.46 7.58
N GLY A 78 -3.05 -0.57 6.36
CA GLY A 78 -4.19 -1.46 6.11
C GLY A 78 -5.60 -0.82 6.21
N HIS A 79 -5.72 0.50 6.28
CA HIS A 79 -6.97 1.22 6.54
C HIS A 79 -7.49 1.94 5.27
N ALA A 80 -8.38 1.25 4.55
CA ALA A 80 -8.84 1.59 3.19
C ALA A 80 -9.76 2.83 3.03
N ALA A 81 -10.02 3.62 4.08
CA ALA A 81 -11.27 4.39 4.15
C ALA A 81 -11.17 5.92 3.97
N ILE A 82 -10.02 6.51 3.63
CA ILE A 82 -9.96 7.97 3.46
C ILE A 82 -10.12 8.31 1.98
N GLN A 83 -11.24 8.95 1.64
CA GLN A 83 -11.51 9.51 0.31
C GLN A 83 -10.68 10.79 0.17
N GLY A 84 -9.73 10.81 -0.77
CA GLY A 84 -8.99 12.01 -1.15
C GLY A 84 -7.50 11.75 -1.40
N GLY A 85 -7.08 11.75 -2.67
CA GLY A 85 -5.66 11.78 -3.06
C GLY A 85 -5.04 10.42 -3.40
N CYS A 86 -5.50 9.78 -4.47
CA CYS A 86 -4.93 8.55 -5.02
C CYS A 86 -3.50 8.72 -5.60
N GLU A 87 -3.06 9.97 -5.81
CA GLU A 87 -1.82 10.31 -6.54
C GLU A 87 -0.65 10.77 -5.65
N PHE A 88 -0.77 10.62 -4.33
CA PHE A 88 0.28 11.08 -3.43
C PHE A 88 1.50 10.14 -3.41
N GLN A 89 2.69 10.68 -3.64
CA GLN A 89 3.96 9.94 -3.56
C GLN A 89 4.73 10.27 -2.28
N ASP A 90 5.33 9.26 -1.64
CA ASP A 90 6.30 9.45 -0.54
C ASP A 90 7.66 9.97 -1.07
N HIS A 91 8.64 10.15 -0.18
CA HIS A 91 9.98 10.62 -0.58
C HIS A 91 10.76 9.65 -1.48
N TYR A 92 10.31 8.40 -1.59
CA TYR A 92 10.82 7.40 -2.54
C TYR A 92 9.95 7.31 -3.80
N GLY A 93 8.96 8.17 -3.98
CA GLY A 93 8.06 8.12 -5.13
C GLY A 93 6.97 7.04 -5.02
N ASN A 94 6.82 6.37 -3.87
CA ASN A 94 5.83 5.29 -3.72
C ASN A 94 4.43 5.87 -3.58
N THR A 95 3.50 5.37 -4.42
CA THR A 95 2.07 5.64 -4.29
C THR A 95 1.46 4.85 -3.12
N PRO A 96 0.24 5.18 -2.66
CA PRO A 96 -0.42 4.43 -1.60
C PRO A 96 -0.65 2.96 -2.01
N LEU A 97 -0.84 2.70 -3.31
CA LEU A 97 -0.94 1.35 -3.86
C LEU A 97 0.41 0.62 -3.79
N ALA A 98 1.51 1.28 -4.17
CA ALA A 98 2.85 0.70 -4.08
C ALA A 98 3.20 0.29 -2.64
N LEU A 99 2.91 1.16 -1.67
CA LEU A 99 3.12 0.88 -0.24
C LEU A 99 2.23 -0.28 0.26
N ALA A 100 0.94 -0.28 -0.11
CA ALA A 100 0.04 -1.37 0.26
C ALA A 100 0.46 -2.71 -0.37
N ALA A 101 1.03 -2.66 -1.58
CA ALA A 101 1.51 -3.83 -2.29
C ALA A 101 2.83 -4.37 -1.69
N GLU A 102 3.74 -3.48 -1.29
CA GLU A 102 4.98 -3.83 -0.59
C GLU A 102 4.71 -4.46 0.78
N GLU A 103 3.72 -3.99 1.52
CA GLU A 103 3.36 -4.51 2.85
C GLU A 103 2.36 -5.69 2.81
N GLY A 104 1.81 -6.01 1.63
CA GLY A 104 0.92 -7.15 1.45
C GLY A 104 -0.53 -6.93 1.91
N TYR A 105 -0.97 -5.68 2.06
CA TYR A 105 -2.33 -5.34 2.51
C TYR A 105 -3.38 -5.48 1.42
N GLU A 106 -3.72 -6.73 1.10
CA GLU A 106 -4.73 -7.07 0.09
C GLU A 106 -6.07 -6.31 0.23
N PRO A 107 -6.69 -6.14 1.42
CA PRO A 107 -7.96 -5.40 1.50
C PRO A 107 -7.82 -3.94 1.02
N VAL A 108 -6.66 -3.32 1.27
CA VAL A 108 -6.37 -1.96 0.81
C VAL A 108 -6.07 -1.95 -0.69
N VAL A 109 -5.26 -2.88 -1.17
CA VAL A 109 -4.98 -3.04 -2.60
C VAL A 109 -6.29 -3.18 -3.37
N ASN A 110 -7.18 -4.09 -2.96
CA ASN A 110 -8.49 -4.26 -3.58
C ASN A 110 -9.36 -3.01 -3.51
N ALA A 111 -9.34 -2.27 -2.40
CA ALA A 111 -10.11 -1.03 -2.28
C ALA A 111 -9.56 0.08 -3.18
N LEU A 112 -8.24 0.15 -3.38
CA LEU A 112 -7.58 1.12 -4.26
C LEU A 112 -7.78 0.75 -5.73
N LEU A 113 -7.64 -0.52 -6.12
CA LEU A 113 -7.79 -0.96 -7.51
C LEU A 113 -9.21 -0.78 -8.07
N LYS A 114 -10.22 -0.72 -7.19
CA LYS A 114 -11.62 -0.40 -7.56
C LYS A 114 -11.83 1.04 -8.02
N ARG A 115 -10.89 1.93 -7.74
CA ARG A 115 -10.94 3.34 -8.18
C ARG A 115 -10.31 3.41 -9.57
N GLU A 116 -11.07 3.91 -10.54
CA GLU A 116 -10.58 4.00 -11.93
C GLU A 116 -9.43 5.01 -12.06
N GLU A 117 -9.36 6.00 -11.19
CA GLU A 117 -8.30 7.03 -11.20
C GLU A 117 -6.95 6.50 -10.69
N VAL A 118 -6.91 5.32 -10.08
CA VAL A 118 -5.66 4.73 -9.59
C VAL A 118 -4.88 4.11 -10.75
N GLN A 119 -3.69 4.63 -11.02
CA GLN A 119 -2.73 4.04 -11.95
C GLN A 119 -2.01 2.87 -11.27
N ALA A 120 -2.35 1.65 -11.67
CA ALA A 120 -1.87 0.44 -10.99
C ALA A 120 -0.38 0.14 -11.26
N ASP A 121 0.15 0.62 -12.38
CA ASP A 121 1.56 0.46 -12.79
C ASP A 121 2.44 1.70 -12.46
N SER A 122 2.02 2.49 -11.47
CA SER A 122 2.77 3.69 -11.05
C SER A 122 4.19 3.34 -10.62
N ARG A 123 5.18 4.03 -11.18
CA ARG A 123 6.60 3.78 -10.88
C ARG A 123 7.11 4.70 -9.78
N ASN A 124 7.83 4.13 -8.82
CA ASN A 124 8.50 4.90 -7.77
C ASN A 124 9.85 5.48 -8.26
N ALA A 125 10.61 6.13 -7.38
CA ALA A 125 11.91 6.69 -7.70
C ALA A 125 12.97 5.63 -8.07
N PHE A 126 12.72 4.35 -7.84
CA PHE A 126 13.55 3.22 -8.29
C PHE A 126 13.03 2.56 -9.57
N ASN A 127 12.04 3.18 -10.22
CA ASN A 127 11.32 2.63 -11.36
C ASN A 127 10.59 1.31 -11.05
N ALA A 128 10.41 0.98 -9.75
CA ALA A 128 9.72 -0.23 -9.32
C ALA A 128 8.20 0.01 -9.32
N THR A 129 7.47 -0.99 -9.79
CA THR A 129 6.00 -1.02 -9.85
C THR A 129 5.43 -1.70 -8.59
N PRO A 130 4.16 -1.48 -8.23
CA PRO A 130 3.53 -2.19 -7.12
C PRO A 130 3.60 -3.71 -7.28
N LEU A 131 3.55 -4.21 -8.52
CA LEU A 131 3.71 -5.63 -8.84
C LEU A 131 5.11 -6.13 -8.50
N ALA A 132 6.16 -5.40 -8.90
CA ALA A 132 7.54 -5.75 -8.59
C ALA A 132 7.79 -5.79 -7.07
N LEU A 133 7.26 -4.81 -6.32
CA LEU A 133 7.38 -4.76 -4.87
C LEU A 133 6.65 -5.94 -4.20
N ALA A 134 5.42 -6.24 -4.62
CA ALA A 134 4.67 -7.39 -4.09
C ALA A 134 5.37 -8.73 -4.41
N ALA A 135 5.95 -8.86 -5.61
CA ALA A 135 6.70 -10.03 -6.04
C ALA A 135 8.00 -10.21 -5.23
N GLU A 136 8.74 -9.13 -4.98
CA GLU A 136 9.96 -9.13 -4.15
C GLU A 136 9.68 -9.45 -2.68
N ARG A 137 8.50 -9.08 -2.16
CA ARG A 137 8.11 -9.31 -0.77
C ARG A 137 7.35 -10.62 -0.53
N GLY A 138 6.94 -11.32 -1.60
CA GLY A 138 6.28 -12.62 -1.48
C GLY A 138 4.77 -12.54 -1.28
N HIS A 139 4.14 -11.41 -1.61
CA HIS A 139 2.72 -11.18 -1.38
C HIS A 139 1.84 -11.73 -2.52
N GLN A 140 1.73 -13.06 -2.56
CA GLN A 140 1.02 -13.80 -3.62
C GLN A 140 -0.40 -13.26 -3.90
N ARG A 141 -1.21 -13.00 -2.87
CA ARG A 141 -2.59 -12.52 -3.05
C ARG A 141 -2.64 -11.13 -3.69
N VAL A 142 -1.71 -10.26 -3.31
CA VAL A 142 -1.57 -8.93 -3.90
C VAL A 142 -1.12 -9.03 -5.36
N VAL A 143 -0.16 -9.91 -5.69
CA VAL A 143 0.26 -10.16 -7.07
C VAL A 143 -0.93 -10.57 -7.94
N VAL A 144 -1.75 -11.50 -7.47
CA VAL A 144 -2.97 -11.92 -8.20
C VAL A 144 -3.94 -10.75 -8.38
N CYS A 145 -4.18 -9.94 -7.34
CA CYS A 145 -5.06 -8.77 -7.44
C CYS A 145 -4.55 -7.73 -8.44
N LEU A 146 -3.24 -7.47 -8.49
CA LEU A 146 -2.65 -6.51 -9.41
C LEU A 146 -2.73 -7.00 -10.86
N LEU A 147 -2.43 -8.27 -11.11
CA LEU A 147 -2.48 -8.87 -12.45
C LEU A 147 -3.91 -8.98 -13.04
N GLN A 148 -4.96 -8.82 -12.23
CA GLN A 148 -6.33 -8.73 -12.73
C GLN A 148 -6.63 -7.40 -13.44
N ARG A 149 -5.79 -6.39 -13.25
CA ARG A 149 -5.94 -5.10 -13.94
C ARG A 149 -5.23 -5.11 -15.29
N HIS A 150 -5.93 -4.56 -16.29
CA HIS A 150 -5.50 -4.54 -17.69
C HIS A 150 -4.37 -3.55 -17.97
N ASP A 151 -4.13 -2.58 -17.09
CA ASP A 151 -3.08 -1.57 -17.22
C ASP A 151 -1.80 -1.93 -16.44
N VAL A 152 -1.71 -3.14 -15.88
CA VAL A 152 -0.52 -3.62 -15.19
C VAL A 152 0.38 -4.39 -16.16
N GLU A 153 1.61 -3.92 -16.31
CA GLU A 153 2.63 -4.58 -17.13
C GLU A 153 3.41 -5.61 -16.29
N ALA A 154 3.21 -6.89 -16.62
CA ALA A 154 3.76 -8.02 -15.86
C ALA A 154 5.28 -8.13 -15.98
N ASP A 155 5.86 -7.67 -17.11
CA ASP A 155 7.31 -7.72 -17.38
C ASP A 155 8.00 -6.35 -17.25
N SER A 156 7.43 -5.46 -16.44
CA SER A 156 8.00 -4.14 -16.20
C SER A 156 9.39 -4.24 -15.56
N ILE A 157 10.33 -3.39 -15.99
CA ILE A 157 11.70 -3.37 -15.44
C ILE A 157 11.91 -2.21 -14.48
N ASP A 158 12.61 -2.47 -13.37
CA ASP A 158 13.06 -1.44 -12.45
C ASP A 158 14.38 -0.77 -12.92
N LYS A 159 14.94 0.13 -12.09
CA LYS A 159 16.20 0.82 -12.40
C LYS A 159 17.38 -0.10 -12.61
N GLU A 160 17.38 -1.31 -12.07
CA GLU A 160 18.45 -2.29 -12.26
C GLU A 160 18.20 -3.18 -13.47
N GLY A 161 17.07 -3.00 -14.16
CA GLY A 161 16.66 -3.89 -15.26
C GLY A 161 16.01 -5.18 -14.77
N CYS A 162 15.67 -5.28 -13.48
CA CYS A 162 15.02 -6.46 -12.92
C CYS A 162 13.51 -6.42 -13.17
N THR A 163 12.95 -7.57 -13.56
CA THR A 163 11.51 -7.78 -13.72
C THR A 163 10.89 -8.30 -12.41
N PRO A 164 9.55 -8.22 -12.22
CA PRO A 164 8.89 -8.90 -11.11
C PRO A 164 9.26 -10.39 -11.01
N LEU A 165 9.45 -11.05 -12.17
CA LEU A 165 9.88 -12.44 -12.24
C LEU A 165 11.30 -12.62 -11.69
N SER A 166 12.26 -11.77 -12.05
CA SER A 166 13.63 -11.87 -11.52
C SER A 166 13.68 -11.63 -10.01
N ARG A 167 12.88 -10.68 -9.50
CA ARG A 167 12.73 -10.39 -8.06
C ARG A 167 12.14 -11.59 -7.30
N ALA A 168 11.02 -12.15 -7.78
CA ALA A 168 10.40 -13.33 -7.18
C ALA A 168 11.33 -14.55 -7.23
N ALA A 169 12.07 -14.71 -8.34
CA ALA A 169 12.99 -15.82 -8.53
C ALA A 169 14.19 -15.74 -7.59
N ALA A 170 14.77 -14.55 -7.42
CA ALA A 170 15.84 -14.29 -6.48
C ALA A 170 15.43 -14.62 -5.03
N MET A 171 14.19 -14.31 -4.67
CA MET A 171 13.66 -14.51 -3.31
C MET A 171 13.12 -15.93 -3.06
N GLY A 172 12.98 -16.75 -4.10
CA GLY A 172 12.55 -18.16 -3.95
C GLY A 172 11.03 -18.36 -3.90
N PHE A 173 10.23 -17.38 -4.33
CA PHE A 173 8.78 -17.47 -4.25
C PHE A 173 8.17 -18.25 -5.42
N GLU A 174 8.25 -19.58 -5.36
CA GLU A 174 7.78 -20.50 -6.40
C GLU A 174 6.35 -20.21 -6.88
N ASN A 175 5.41 -19.99 -5.96
CA ASN A 175 4.02 -19.72 -6.32
C ASN A 175 3.87 -18.44 -7.15
N ILE A 176 4.63 -17.40 -6.82
CA ILE A 176 4.60 -16.12 -7.55
C ILE A 176 5.25 -16.29 -8.92
N VAL A 177 6.37 -17.03 -9.00
CA VAL A 177 7.02 -17.39 -10.26
C VAL A 177 6.03 -18.09 -11.20
N ARG A 178 5.29 -19.10 -10.71
CA ARG A 178 4.27 -19.80 -11.51
C ARG A 178 3.14 -18.87 -11.96
N ILE A 179 2.69 -17.96 -11.11
CA ILE A 179 1.64 -16.98 -11.46
C ILE A 179 2.12 -16.04 -12.57
N LEU A 180 3.35 -15.53 -12.46
CA LEU A 180 3.94 -14.60 -13.44
C LEU A 180 4.21 -15.29 -14.78
N LEU A 181 4.72 -16.53 -14.79
CA LEU A 181 4.92 -17.32 -16.00
C LEU A 181 3.60 -17.63 -16.74
N GLY A 182 2.47 -17.62 -16.01
CA GLY A 182 1.14 -17.76 -16.60
C GLY A 182 0.62 -16.50 -17.29
N GLN A 183 1.30 -15.35 -17.16
CA GLN A 183 0.90 -14.11 -17.81
C GLN A 183 1.46 -14.01 -19.23
N SER A 184 0.64 -13.52 -20.16
CA SER A 184 1.09 -13.24 -21.53
C SER A 184 2.12 -12.12 -21.54
N GLY A 185 3.25 -12.32 -22.23
CA GLY A 185 4.27 -11.29 -22.45
C GLY A 185 5.42 -11.29 -21.43
N VAL A 186 5.40 -12.17 -20.42
CA VAL A 186 6.53 -12.32 -19.47
C VAL A 186 7.69 -13.07 -20.13
N GLU A 187 8.85 -12.42 -20.21
CA GLU A 187 10.07 -13.02 -20.77
C GLU A 187 10.95 -13.63 -19.67
N ILE A 188 11.07 -14.97 -19.69
CA ILE A 188 11.78 -15.75 -18.68
C ILE A 188 13.30 -15.50 -18.70
N ASN A 189 13.85 -15.08 -19.84
CA ASN A 189 15.27 -14.83 -20.03
C ASN A 189 15.64 -13.34 -20.08
N SER A 190 14.75 -12.45 -19.62
CA SER A 190 15.03 -11.03 -19.49
C SER A 190 16.28 -10.80 -18.63
N LYS A 191 17.24 -10.05 -19.17
CA LYS A 191 18.51 -9.77 -18.51
C LYS A 191 18.46 -8.42 -17.83
N ASP A 192 18.89 -8.39 -16.58
CA ASP A 192 19.14 -7.14 -15.88
C ASP A 192 20.43 -6.46 -16.38
N LYS A 193 20.79 -5.31 -15.79
CA LYS A 193 21.99 -4.55 -16.17
C LYS A 193 23.31 -5.29 -15.94
N ASP A 194 23.32 -6.25 -15.02
CA ASP A 194 24.47 -7.11 -14.72
C ASP A 194 24.49 -8.37 -15.60
N GLY A 195 23.48 -8.55 -16.45
CA GLY A 195 23.33 -9.68 -17.36
C GLY A 195 22.71 -10.93 -16.72
N TYR A 196 22.19 -10.84 -15.50
CA TYR A 196 21.51 -11.95 -14.83
C TYR A 196 20.08 -12.09 -15.34
N THR A 197 19.70 -13.34 -15.61
CA THR A 197 18.31 -13.75 -15.90
C THR A 197 17.61 -14.19 -14.61
N PRO A 198 16.26 -14.26 -14.57
CA PRO A 198 15.54 -14.84 -13.43
C PRO A 198 16.06 -16.21 -12.98
N PRO A 199 16.34 -17.20 -13.86
CA PRO A 199 16.97 -18.45 -13.46
C PRO A 199 18.37 -18.26 -12.85
N ALA A 200 19.18 -17.34 -13.39
CA ALA A 200 20.52 -17.07 -12.87
C ALA A 200 20.47 -16.45 -11.46
N TRP A 201 19.48 -15.58 -11.19
CA TRP A 201 19.22 -15.04 -9.86
C TRP A 201 18.80 -16.13 -8.87
N ALA A 202 17.86 -17.01 -9.26
CA ALA A 202 17.44 -18.13 -8.44
C ALA A 202 18.62 -19.06 -8.10
N ALA A 203 19.46 -19.40 -9.10
CA ALA A 203 20.66 -20.21 -8.90
C ALA A 203 21.68 -19.54 -7.98
N ARG A 204 21.95 -18.24 -8.19
CA ARG A 204 22.87 -17.44 -7.36
C ARG A 204 22.43 -17.39 -5.89
N ARG A 205 21.12 -17.38 -5.63
CA ARG A 205 20.55 -17.34 -4.28
C ARG A 205 20.29 -18.74 -3.69
N GLY A 206 20.58 -19.82 -4.43
CA GLY A 206 20.38 -21.20 -3.98
C GLY A 206 18.92 -21.66 -3.98
N GLN A 207 18.05 -21.03 -4.77
CA GLN A 207 16.62 -21.32 -4.81
C GLN A 207 16.30 -22.49 -5.75
N SER A 208 16.73 -23.70 -5.37
CA SER A 208 16.66 -24.89 -6.22
C SER A 208 15.25 -25.22 -6.75
N ALA A 209 14.21 -25.04 -5.93
CA ALA A 209 12.82 -25.27 -6.35
C ALA A 209 12.40 -24.31 -7.47
N VAL A 210 12.72 -23.02 -7.33
CA VAL A 210 12.44 -22.02 -8.36
C VAL A 210 13.24 -22.27 -9.63
N VAL A 211 14.51 -22.67 -9.51
CA VAL A 211 15.31 -23.03 -10.69
C VAL A 211 14.59 -24.13 -11.45
N GLN A 212 14.16 -25.22 -10.79
CA GLN A 212 13.43 -26.30 -11.46
C GLN A 212 12.21 -25.79 -12.22
N VAL A 213 11.39 -24.91 -11.62
CA VAL A 213 10.21 -24.32 -12.30
C VAL A 213 10.59 -23.48 -13.52
N LEU A 214 11.74 -22.81 -13.48
CA LEU A 214 12.17 -21.92 -14.56
C LEU A 214 12.92 -22.64 -15.70
N VAL A 215 13.36 -23.89 -15.50
CA VAL A 215 14.00 -24.70 -16.54
C VAL A 215 13.14 -25.85 -17.07
N GLU A 216 11.94 -26.02 -16.49
CA GLU A 216 10.91 -26.97 -16.95
C GLU A 216 10.23 -26.48 -18.22
#